data_AF-A0A512PLU2-F1
#
_entry.id   AF-A0A512PLU2-F1
#
_cell.length_a   1.000
_cell.length_b   1.000
_cell.length_c   1.000
_cell.angle_alpha   90.00
_cell.angle_beta   90.00
_cell.angle_gamma   90.00
#
_symmetry.space_group_name_H-M   'P 1'
#
loop_
_entity.id
_entity.type
_entity.pdbx_description
1 polymer ?
#
loop_
_entity_poly.entity_id
_entity_poly.type
_entity_poly.pdbx_seq_one_letter_code
_entity_poly.pdbx_strand_id
1 'polypeptide(L)' 'MDYDLIDLGGFTRKNTKILLDTPDIQRTRSEFDHRLILITEVDKKNKQIKVSSNFQWEQIGKKWRPNVSLHNDNFEDERA' A
#
# COMPACT_ATOMS: atom_id res chain seq x y z
N MET A 1 -13.08 11.16 -6.60
CA MET A 1 -11.78 11.12 -5.90
C MET A 1 -10.75 10.84 -6.97
N ASP A 2 -9.82 11.75 -7.20
CA ASP A 2 -8.71 11.50 -8.12
C ASP A 2 -7.86 10.37 -7.54
N TYR A 3 -7.87 9.22 -8.22
CA TYR A 3 -7.03 8.07 -7.88
C TYR A 3 -5.52 8.34 -8.09
N ASP A 4 -5.17 9.54 -8.59
CA ASP A 4 -3.81 9.98 -8.94
C ASP A 4 -3.03 10.64 -7.80
N LEU A 5 -3.53 10.57 -6.56
CA LEU A 5 -2.86 11.17 -5.40
C LEU A 5 -1.66 10.35 -4.91
N ILE A 6 -1.54 9.07 -5.26
CA ILE A 6 -0.41 8.23 -4.84
C ILE A 6 0.56 8.03 -6.02
N ASP A 7 1.80 8.47 -5.85
CA ASP A 7 2.87 8.27 -6.81
C ASP A 7 3.77 7.11 -6.38
N LEU A 8 3.65 5.99 -7.11
CA LEU A 8 4.55 4.84 -7.00
C LEU A 8 5.52 4.74 -8.20
N GLY A 9 5.56 5.74 -9.08
CA GLY A 9 6.32 5.69 -10.34
C GLY A 9 7.83 5.56 -10.16
N GLY A 10 8.35 5.95 -8.99
CA GLY A 10 9.75 5.77 -8.62
C GLY A 10 10.10 4.40 -8.01
N PHE A 11 9.13 3.50 -7.82
CA PHE A 11 9.31 2.25 -7.09
C PHE A 11 9.00 1.04 -7.96
N THR A 12 9.96 0.11 -8.06
CA THR A 12 9.79 -1.10 -8.84
C THR A 12 9.12 -2.18 -8.00
N ARG A 13 7.90 -2.56 -8.36
CA ARG A 13 7.22 -3.71 -7.73
C ARG A 13 8.01 -4.99 -7.95
N LYS A 14 8.35 -5.69 -6.87
CA LYS A 14 9.09 -6.95 -6.88
C LYS A 14 8.18 -8.15 -6.77
N ASN A 15 7.16 -8.06 -5.93
CA ASN A 15 6.26 -9.17 -5.66
C ASN A 15 4.87 -8.66 -5.25
N THR A 16 3.83 -9.44 -5.53
CA THR A 16 2.49 -9.23 -4.98
C THR A 16 1.93 -10.58 -4.54
N LYS A 17 1.48 -10.66 -3.28
CA LYS A 17 0.80 -11.81 -2.70
C LYS A 17 -0.65 -11.42 -2.36
N ILE A 18 -1.59 -12.30 -2.67
CA ILE A 18 -2.97 -12.18 -2.16
C ILE A 18 -2.96 -12.76 -0.75
N LEU A 19 -3.31 -11.95 0.25
CA LEU A 19 -3.41 -12.38 1.65
C LEU A 19 -4.80 -12.94 1.96
N LEU A 20 -5.83 -12.33 1.36
CA LEU A 20 -7.22 -12.74 1.54
C LEU A 20 -8.01 -12.36 0.29
N ASP A 21 -8.85 -13.26 -0.20
CA ASP A 21 -9.78 -12.98 -1.29
C ASP A 21 -11.10 -13.68 -1.04
N THR A 22 -12.11 -12.89 -0.72
CA THR A 22 -13.49 -13.33 -0.50
C THR A 22 -14.42 -12.51 -1.40
N PRO A 23 -15.71 -12.88 -1.49
CA PRO A 23 -16.70 -12.06 -2.20
C PRO A 23 -16.79 -10.61 -1.70
N ASP A 24 -16.49 -10.38 -0.41
CA ASP A 24 -16.65 -9.07 0.23
C ASP A 24 -15.37 -8.25 0.26
N ILE A 25 -14.20 -8.90 0.43
CA ILE A 25 -12.93 -8.22 0.62
C ILE A 25 -11.80 -8.85 -0.19
N GLN A 26 -10.88 -8.04 -0.66
CA GLN A 26 -9.61 -8.49 -1.22
C GLN A 26 -8.47 -7.75 -0.55
N ARG A 27 -7.56 -8.49 0.09
CA ARG A 27 -6.35 -7.97 0.72
C ARG A 27 -5.13 -8.45 -0.03
N THR A 28 -4.30 -7.51 -0.47
CA THR A 28 -3.08 -7.79 -1.22
C THR A 28 -1.88 -7.14 -0.54
N ARG A 29 -0.75 -7.84 -0.55
CA ARG A 29 0.54 -7.35 -0.07
C ARG A 29 1.48 -7.21 -1.25
N SER A 30 1.93 -5.99 -1.50
CA SER A 30 2.89 -5.67 -2.56
C SER A 30 4.22 -5.28 -1.94
N GLU A 31 5.28 -5.92 -2.40
CA GLU A 31 6.65 -5.56 -2.08
C GLU A 31 7.25 -4.79 -3.26
N PHE A 32 7.96 -3.71 -2.94
CA PHE A 32 8.71 -2.92 -3.90
C PHE A 32 10.21 -3.02 -3.58
N ASP A 33 11.04 -2.37 -4.37
CA ASP A 33 12.41 -2.08 -4.00
C ASP A 33 12.50 -1.29 -2.67
N HIS A 34 13.71 -1.14 -2.14
CA HIS A 34 13.95 -0.51 -0.83
C HIS A 34 13.23 -1.19 0.35
N ARG A 35 12.82 -2.46 0.19
CA ARG A 35 12.07 -3.23 1.20
C ARG A 35 10.74 -2.57 1.60
N LEU A 36 10.16 -1.76 0.71
CA LEU A 36 8.88 -1.14 0.95
C LEU A 36 7.77 -2.17 0.79
N ILE A 37 6.84 -2.17 1.73
CA ILE A 37 5.70 -3.06 1.78
C ILE A 37 4.43 -2.20 1.84
N LEU A 38 3.49 -2.52 0.96
CA LEU A 38 2.18 -1.92 0.88
C LEU A 38 1.11 -3.01 0.97
N ILE A 39 0.24 -2.93 1.97
CA ILE A 39 -0.95 -3.76 2.09
C ILE A 39 -2.16 -2.93 1.67
N THR A 40 -2.90 -3.41 0.69
CA THR A 40 -4.13 -2.80 0.22
C THR A 40 -5.29 -3.75 0.50
N GLU A 41 -6.28 -3.27 1.24
CA GLU A 41 -7.56 -3.93 1.44
C GLU A 41 -8.65 -3.19 0.67
N VAL A 42 -9.34 -3.92 -0.19
CA VAL A 42 -10.48 -3.42 -0.96
C VAL A 42 -11.74 -4.07 -0.40
N ASP A 43 -12.63 -3.26 0.17
CA ASP A 43 -14.02 -3.63 0.44
C ASP A 43 -14.80 -3.55 -0.86
N LYS A 44 -15.11 -4.70 -1.45
CA LYS A 44 -15.77 -4.82 -2.76
C LYS A 44 -17.22 -4.33 -2.71
N LYS A 45 -17.87 -4.42 -1.55
CA LYS A 45 -19.26 -4.00 -1.36
C LYS A 45 -19.39 -2.49 -1.25
N ASN A 46 -18.55 -1.88 -0.43
CA ASN A 46 -18.59 -0.44 -0.16
C ASN A 46 -17.67 0.37 -1.08
N LYS A 47 -16.90 -0.30 -1.94
CA LYS A 47 -15.88 0.31 -2.81
C LYS A 47 -14.87 1.16 -2.03
N GLN A 48 -14.58 0.76 -0.80
CA GLN A 48 -13.61 1.43 0.06
C GLN A 48 -12.26 0.76 -0.07
N ILE A 49 -11.20 1.55 -0.07
CA ILE A 49 -9.83 1.06 -0.09
C ILE A 49 -9.15 1.53 1.19
N LYS A 50 -8.60 0.58 1.95
CA LYS A 50 -7.71 0.84 3.07
C LYS A 50 -6.30 0.47 2.67
N VAL A 51 -5.35 1.29 3.10
CA VAL A 51 -3.94 1.12 2.76
C VAL A 51 -3.13 1.15 4.06
N SER A 52 -2.23 0.20 4.21
CA SER A 52 -1.25 0.14 5.28
C SER A 52 0.14 -0.03 4.67
N SER A 53 1.15 0.65 5.20
CA SER A 53 2.52 0.64 4.66
C SER A 53 3.55 0.61 5.78
N ASN A 54 4.70 -0.04 5.53
CA ASN A 54 5.83 -0.03 6.46
C ASN A 54 6.67 1.26 6.40
N PHE A 55 6.22 2.22 5.61
CA PHE A 55 6.82 3.55 5.45
C PHE A 55 5.76 4.61 5.69
N GLN A 56 6.21 5.81 6.04
CA GLN A 56 5.35 6.98 6.09
C GLN A 56 5.17 7.57 4.69
N TRP A 57 4.00 8.16 4.45
CA TRP A 57 3.73 8.89 3.21
C TRP A 57 4.24 10.32 3.35
N GLU A 58 4.94 10.79 2.32
CA GLU A 58 5.33 12.20 2.22
C GLU A 58 4.61 12.88 1.06
N GLN A 59 4.13 14.10 1.32
CA GLN A 59 3.48 14.90 0.29
C GLN A 59 4.53 15.69 -0.50
N ILE A 60 4.56 15.47 -1.81
CA ILE A 60 5.40 16.20 -2.76
C ILE A 60 4.49 16.90 -3.76
N GLY A 61 4.32 18.21 -3.56
CA GLY A 61 3.36 19.00 -4.32
C GLY A 61 1.93 18.52 -4.08
N LYS A 62 1.28 18.01 -5.14
CA LYS A 62 -0.10 17.50 -5.08
C LYS A 62 -0.19 15.98 -4.90
N LYS A 63 0.93 15.27 -4.85
CA LYS A 63 0.98 13.81 -4.76
C LYS A 63 1.62 13.35 -3.44
N TRP A 64 1.27 12.15 -3.03
CA TRP A 64 1.84 11.42 -1.91
C TRP A 64 2.75 10.33 -2.45
N ARG A 65 3.95 10.21 -1.91
CA ARG A 65 4.88 9.13 -2.27
C ARG A 65 5.41 8.42 -1.03
N PRO A 66 5.89 7.18 -1.16
CA PRO A 66 6.61 6.50 -0.08
C PRO A 66 7.85 7.27 0.38
N ASN A 67 7.99 7.50 1.69
CA ASN A 67 9.23 7.99 2.28
C ASN A 67 10.12 6.81 2.68
N VAL A 68 11.20 6.58 1.93
CA VAL A 68 12.14 5.47 2.17
C VAL A 68 12.99 5.63 3.44
N SER A 69 12.99 6.81 4.04
CA SER A 69 13.80 7.15 5.22
C SER A 69 13.01 7.10 6.53
N LEU A 70 11.67 7.12 6.46
CA LEU A 70 10.79 7.12 7.63
C LEU A 70 9.97 5.85 7.70
N HIS A 71 10.25 5.03 8.71
CA HIS A 71 9.49 3.84 9.01
C HIS A 71 8.13 4.19 9.65
N ASN A 72 7.13 3.35 9.39
CA ASN A 72 5.87 3.40 10.12
C ASN A 72 5.89 2.33 11.21
N ASP A 73 6.14 2.75 12.45
CA ASP A 73 6.27 1.85 13.60
C ASP A 73 4.98 1.10 13.95
N ASN A 74 3.82 1.60 13.47
CA ASN A 74 2.52 0.95 13.66
C ASN A 74 2.18 -0.05 12.55
N PHE A 75 3.12 -0.34 11.64
CA PHE A 75 2.90 -1.29 10.57
C PHE A 75 3.03 -2.73 11.09
N GLU A 76 1.93 -3.47 11.03
CA GLU A 76 1.92 -4.90 11.29
C GLU A 76 2.05 -5.66 9.97
N ASP A 77 3.20 -6.32 9.76
CA ASP A 77 3.40 -7.22 8.62
C ASP A 77 2.61 -8.51 8.86
N GLU A 78 1.36 -8.53 8.40
CA GLU A 78 0.54 -9.74 8.38
C GLU A 78 1.11 -10.74 7.36
N ARG A 79 2.11 -11.49 7.80
CA ARG A 79 2.62 -12.66 7.09
C ARG A 79 1.60 -13.79 7.25
N ALA A 80 0.63 -13.83 6.33
CA ALA A 80 -0.16 -15.03 6.08
C ALA A 80 0.74 -16.18 5.60
#